data_AF-A0AAU9XPR8-F1
#
_entry.id   AF-A0AAU9XPR8-F1
#
_cell.length_a   1.000
_cell.length_b   1.000
_cell.length_c   1.000
_cell.angle_alpha   90.00
_cell.angle_beta   90.00
_cell.angle_gamma   90.00
#
_symmetry.space_group_name_H-M   'P 1'
#
loop_
_entity.id
_entity.type
_entity.pdbx_description
1 polymer ?
#
loop_
_entity_poly.entity_id
_entity_poly.type
_entity_poly.pdbx_seq_one_letter_code
_entity_poly.pdbx_strand_id
1 'polypeptide(L)'
;MEDPNEAYNDFIEEYSRIYNTCFPLKVLKGKQVNKFFSPWLSPGLLKSVNKKNRLHKKFVSSPSTSSETKYQAYKNKFTHLIRIAKRKYYDSKFENARNDLKTTWKLLKAVFNKRKSMSSPPASFKRQNINGSNGDR
;
A
#
# COMPACT_ATOMS: atom_id res chain seq x y z
N MET A 1 49.30 -12.97 34.09
CA MET A 1 48.85 -11.57 34.04
C MET A 1 47.96 -11.49 32.83
N GLU A 2 46.66 -11.42 33.05
CA GLU A 2 45.66 -11.29 31.98
C GLU A 2 45.85 -9.90 31.36
N ASP A 3 46.07 -9.83 30.05
CA ASP A 3 46.29 -8.57 29.35
C ASP A 3 44.98 -7.76 29.41
N PRO A 4 44.96 -6.54 29.96
CA PRO A 4 43.75 -5.72 30.00
C PRO A 4 43.11 -5.51 28.63
N ASN A 5 43.90 -5.58 27.54
CA ASN A 5 43.35 -5.53 26.19
C ASN A 5 42.55 -6.80 25.84
N GLU A 6 42.95 -7.96 26.32
CA GLU A 6 42.27 -9.24 26.08
C GLU A 6 40.89 -9.24 26.74
N ALA A 7 40.82 -8.87 28.02
CA ALA A 7 39.55 -8.76 28.75
C ALA A 7 38.59 -7.71 28.13
N TYR A 8 39.14 -6.60 27.60
CA TYR A 8 38.34 -5.60 26.89
C TYR A 8 37.77 -6.14 25.57
N ASN A 9 38.59 -6.88 24.82
CA ASN A 9 38.19 -7.48 23.55
C ASN A 9 37.09 -8.54 23.76
N ASP A 10 37.23 -9.39 24.77
CA ASP A 10 36.22 -10.40 25.10
C ASP A 10 34.87 -9.76 25.44
N PHE A 11 34.90 -8.68 26.23
CA PHE A 11 33.69 -7.94 26.58
C PHE A 11 33.02 -7.32 25.34
N ILE A 12 33.77 -6.65 24.48
CA ILE A 12 33.18 -5.96 23.33
C ILE A 12 32.67 -6.94 22.28
N GLU A 13 33.32 -8.10 22.14
CA GLU A 13 32.86 -9.20 21.28
C GLU A 13 31.53 -9.76 21.78
N GLU A 14 31.43 -10.07 23.07
CA GLU A 14 30.21 -10.62 23.65
C GLU A 14 29.04 -9.62 23.60
N TYR A 15 29.32 -8.35 23.91
CA TYR A 15 28.34 -7.28 23.78
C TYR A 15 27.84 -7.13 22.34
N SER A 16 28.76 -7.11 21.37
CA SER A 16 28.43 -6.96 19.95
C SER A 16 27.63 -8.16 19.45
N ARG A 17 27.97 -9.37 19.90
CA ARG A 17 27.23 -10.60 19.58
C ARG A 17 25.79 -10.50 20.05
N ILE A 18 25.56 -10.10 21.31
CA ILE A 18 24.21 -9.93 21.85
C ILE A 18 23.46 -8.83 21.10
N TYR A 19 24.08 -7.67 20.88
CA TYR A 19 23.46 -6.55 20.16
C TYR A 19 23.02 -6.94 18.76
N ASN A 20 23.90 -7.55 17.97
CA ASN A 20 23.58 -7.99 16.59
C ASN A 20 22.53 -9.11 16.57
N THR A 21 22.47 -9.95 17.61
CA THR A 21 21.46 -11.00 17.75
C THR A 21 20.08 -10.42 18.10
N CYS A 22 20.01 -9.46 19.02
CA CYS A 22 18.78 -8.83 19.45
C CYS A 22 18.25 -7.81 18.44
N PHE A 23 19.14 -7.13 17.72
CA PHE A 23 18.82 -6.05 16.77
C PHE A 23 19.41 -6.35 15.38
N PRO A 24 19.03 -7.47 14.75
CA PRO A 24 19.59 -7.86 13.47
C PRO A 24 19.27 -6.80 12.41
N LEU A 25 20.31 -6.34 11.69
CA LEU A 25 20.15 -5.45 10.55
C LEU A 25 19.45 -6.19 9.41
N LYS A 26 18.13 -6.02 9.32
CA LYS A 26 17.34 -6.57 8.22
C LYS A 26 17.42 -5.63 7.04
N VAL A 27 18.09 -6.06 5.97
CA VAL A 27 18.01 -5.36 4.68
C VAL A 27 16.57 -5.50 4.17
N LEU A 28 15.79 -4.44 4.35
CA LEU A 28 14.47 -4.35 3.77
C LEU A 28 14.63 -4.20 2.26
N LYS A 29 14.46 -5.29 1.51
CA LYS A 29 14.25 -5.20 0.06
C LYS A 29 13.04 -4.28 -0.14
N GLY A 30 13.27 -3.11 -0.73
CA GLY A 30 12.19 -2.16 -1.03
C GLY A 30 11.08 -2.89 -1.76
N LYS A 31 9.86 -2.87 -1.23
CA LYS A 31 8.69 -3.41 -1.93
C LYS A 31 8.67 -2.76 -3.31
N GLN A 32 8.64 -3.55 -4.38
CA GLN A 32 8.51 -3.09 -5.76
C GLN A 32 7.35 -2.08 -5.83
N VAL A 33 7.68 -0.79 -5.83
CA VAL A 33 6.71 0.32 -5.74
C VAL A 33 5.79 0.32 -6.97
N ASN A 34 6.21 -0.40 -8.02
CA ASN A 34 5.59 -0.44 -9.34
C ASN A 34 4.33 -1.33 -9.42
N LYS A 35 4.09 -2.25 -8.47
CA LYS A 35 2.95 -3.19 -8.60
C LYS A 35 1.59 -2.60 -8.19
N PHE A 36 1.57 -1.47 -7.50
CA PHE A 36 0.36 -0.86 -6.95
C PHE A 36 -0.01 0.50 -7.55
N PHE A 37 0.71 0.96 -8.59
CA PHE A 37 0.29 2.17 -9.27
C PHE A 37 -1.03 1.92 -9.99
N SER A 38 -2.04 2.69 -9.58
CA SER A 38 -3.33 2.64 -10.25
C SER A 38 -3.14 2.88 -11.75
N PRO A 39 -3.80 2.12 -12.64
CA PRO A 39 -3.55 2.20 -14.08
C PRO A 39 -3.74 3.59 -14.72
N TRP A 40 -4.49 4.47 -14.05
CA TRP A 40 -4.73 5.86 -14.47
C TRP A 40 -3.66 6.86 -14.02
N LEU A 41 -2.61 6.44 -13.30
CA LEU A 41 -1.54 7.32 -12.83
C LEU A 41 -0.39 7.37 -13.85
N SER A 42 -0.22 8.52 -14.49
CA SER A 42 0.91 8.79 -15.39
C SER A 42 2.15 9.28 -14.63
N PRO A 43 3.37 9.18 -15.21
CA PRO A 43 4.58 9.76 -14.63
C PRO A 43 4.44 11.25 -14.28
N GLY A 44 3.70 12.02 -15.07
CA GLY A 44 3.38 13.43 -14.78
C GLY A 44 2.50 13.61 -13.53
N LEU A 45 1.54 12.71 -13.31
CA LEU A 45 0.74 12.69 -12.09
C LEU A 45 1.58 12.26 -10.88
N LEU A 46 2.53 11.34 -11.03
CA LEU A 46 3.49 11.01 -9.97
C LEU A 46 4.33 12.22 -9.56
N LYS A 47 4.87 12.98 -10.53
CA LYS A 47 5.56 14.25 -10.23
C LYS A 47 4.65 15.21 -9.47
N SER A 48 3.37 15.24 -9.82
CA SER A 48 2.38 16.06 -9.12
C SER A 48 2.10 15.58 -7.69
N VAL A 49 2.03 14.27 -7.45
CA VAL A 49 1.95 13.68 -6.10
C VAL A 49 3.14 14.15 -5.25
N ASN A 50 4.35 14.05 -5.79
CA ASN A 50 5.57 14.44 -5.08
C ASN A 50 5.57 15.94 -4.75
N LYS A 51 5.13 16.79 -5.67
CA LYS A 51 4.98 18.24 -5.42
C LYS A 51 3.94 18.53 -4.35
N LYS A 52 2.77 17.88 -4.38
CA LYS A 52 1.74 18.00 -3.33
C LYS A 52 2.31 17.61 -1.96
N ASN A 53 3.02 16.50 -1.89
CA ASN A 53 3.61 16.00 -0.65
C ASN A 53 4.70 16.94 -0.11
N ARG A 54 5.53 17.51 -0.99
CA ARG A 54 6.51 18.53 -0.60
C ARG A 54 5.85 19.78 -0.03
N LEU A 55 4.80 20.28 -0.68
CA LEU A 55 4.05 21.43 -0.18
C LEU A 55 3.38 21.14 1.17
N HIS A 56 2.82 19.95 1.33
CA HIS A 56 2.27 19.51 2.61
C HIS A 56 3.33 19.48 3.72
N LYS A 57 4.50 18.88 3.45
CA LYS A 57 5.62 18.88 4.40
C LYS A 57 6.00 20.31 4.79
N LYS A 58 6.13 21.22 3.82
CA LYS A 58 6.44 22.63 4.10
C LYS A 58 5.38 23.31 4.97
N PHE A 59 4.10 23.07 4.68
CA PHE A 59 2.98 23.59 5.48
C PHE A 59 3.02 23.06 6.93
N VAL A 60 3.29 21.77 7.13
CA VAL A 60 3.37 21.17 8.47
C VAL A 60 4.62 21.63 9.23
N SER A 61 5.77 21.72 8.57
CA SER A 61 7.03 22.11 9.21
C SER A 61 7.12 23.61 9.52
N SER A 62 6.45 24.46 8.74
CA SER A 62 6.45 25.92 8.95
C SER A 62 5.07 26.50 8.61
N PRO A 63 4.09 26.32 9.51
CA PRO A 63 2.72 26.78 9.29
C PRO A 63 2.67 28.29 9.08
N SER A 64 2.04 28.70 7.98
CA SER A 64 1.78 30.10 7.64
C SER A 64 0.63 30.15 6.64
N THR A 65 -0.13 31.25 6.64
CA THR A 65 -1.24 31.47 5.70
C THR A 65 -0.79 31.30 4.24
N SER A 66 0.41 31.78 3.89
CA SER A 66 0.97 31.61 2.55
C SER A 66 1.25 30.14 2.21
N SER A 67 1.83 29.37 3.14
CA SER A 67 2.13 27.95 2.93
C SER A 67 0.86 27.11 2.81
N GLU A 68 -0.16 27.42 3.62
CA GLU A 68 -1.45 26.75 3.61
C GLU A 68 -2.19 27.01 2.29
N THR A 69 -2.33 28.27 1.88
CA THR A 69 -2.98 28.63 0.62
C THR A 69 -2.31 27.97 -0.58
N LYS A 70 -0.96 27.95 -0.62
CA LYS A 70 -0.20 27.26 -1.68
C LYS A 70 -0.47 25.76 -1.69
N TYR A 71 -0.52 25.12 -0.52
CA TYR A 71 -0.83 23.71 -0.41
C TYR A 71 -2.27 23.40 -0.84
N GLN A 72 -3.27 24.13 -0.33
CA GLN A 72 -4.69 23.91 -0.64
C GLN A 72 -4.99 24.11 -2.12
N ALA A 73 -4.49 25.21 -2.71
CA ALA A 73 -4.64 25.46 -4.15
C ALA A 73 -4.06 24.32 -4.99
N TYR A 74 -2.86 23.86 -4.64
CA TYR A 74 -2.21 22.76 -5.35
C TYR A 74 -2.93 21.42 -5.13
N LYS A 75 -3.39 21.13 -3.91
CA LYS A 75 -4.18 19.94 -3.57
C LYS A 75 -5.48 19.89 -4.38
N ASN A 76 -6.17 21.00 -4.54
CA ASN A 76 -7.40 21.10 -5.33
C ASN A 76 -7.11 20.83 -6.82
N LYS A 77 -6.08 21.48 -7.38
CA LYS A 77 -5.63 21.23 -8.76
C LYS A 77 -5.25 19.75 -8.96
N PHE A 78 -4.48 19.18 -8.04
CA PHE A 78 -4.10 17.77 -8.10
C PHE A 78 -5.32 16.84 -8.05
N THR A 79 -6.28 17.13 -7.18
CA THR A 79 -7.53 16.35 -7.05
C THR A 79 -8.33 16.38 -8.35
N HIS A 80 -8.44 17.55 -8.98
CA HIS A 80 -9.09 17.69 -10.27
C HIS A 80 -8.39 16.86 -11.36
N LEU A 81 -7.05 16.92 -11.44
CA LEU A 81 -6.27 16.12 -12.39
C LEU A 81 -6.47 14.62 -12.20
N ILE A 82 -6.54 14.14 -10.95
CA ILE A 82 -6.81 12.73 -10.66
C ILE A 82 -8.21 12.33 -11.11
N ARG A 83 -9.22 13.20 -10.95
CA ARG A 83 -10.59 12.92 -11.43
C ARG A 83 -10.62 12.80 -12.95
N ILE A 84 -9.96 13.71 -13.67
CA ILE A 84 -9.85 13.65 -15.13
C ILE A 84 -9.15 12.36 -15.57
N ALA A 85 -8.01 12.04 -14.96
CA ALA A 85 -7.23 10.86 -15.34
C ALA A 85 -8.01 9.56 -15.12
N LYS A 86 -8.72 9.45 -13.99
CA LYS A 86 -9.60 8.31 -13.69
C LYS A 86 -10.72 8.20 -14.72
N ARG A 87 -11.42 9.30 -15.01
CA ARG A 87 -12.50 9.34 -15.99
C ARG A 87 -12.00 8.89 -17.35
N LYS A 88 -10.94 9.53 -17.87
CA LYS A 88 -10.32 9.18 -19.16
C LYS A 88 -9.97 7.69 -19.27
N TYR A 89 -9.39 7.12 -18.20
CA TYR A 89 -9.05 5.71 -18.16
C TYR A 89 -10.28 4.81 -18.28
N TYR A 90 -11.33 5.06 -17.48
CA TYR A 90 -12.52 4.22 -17.49
C TYR A 90 -13.37 4.44 -18.75
N ASP A 91 -13.50 5.66 -19.26
CA ASP A 91 -14.17 5.94 -20.53
C ASP A 91 -13.54 5.11 -21.65
N SER A 92 -12.21 5.15 -21.78
CA SER A 92 -11.50 4.34 -22.76
C SER A 92 -11.71 2.83 -22.53
N LYS A 93 -11.78 2.36 -21.29
CA LYS A 93 -12.05 0.94 -21.00
C LYS A 93 -13.47 0.52 -21.38
N PHE A 94 -14.47 1.39 -21.19
CA PHE A 94 -15.85 1.12 -21.57
C PHE A 94 -16.05 1.20 -23.09
N GLU A 95 -15.42 2.15 -23.77
CA GLU A 95 -15.45 2.20 -25.25
C GLU A 95 -14.88 0.92 -25.87
N ASN A 96 -13.77 0.41 -25.34
CA ASN A 96 -13.20 -0.87 -25.79
C ASN A 96 -14.08 -2.09 -25.46
N ALA A 97 -15.04 -1.96 -24.54
CA ALA A 97 -15.96 -3.03 -24.14
C ALA A 97 -17.39 -2.85 -24.70
N ARG A 98 -17.62 -1.86 -25.57
CA ARG A 98 -18.95 -1.43 -26.05
C ARG A 98 -19.83 -2.58 -26.59
N ASN A 99 -19.21 -3.56 -27.23
CA ASN A 99 -19.91 -4.72 -27.82
C ASN A 99 -19.71 -6.02 -27.04
N ASP A 100 -19.07 -5.97 -25.85
CA ASP A 100 -18.85 -7.12 -24.98
C ASP A 100 -19.51 -6.88 -23.62
N LEU A 101 -20.74 -7.38 -23.49
CA LEU A 101 -21.54 -7.27 -22.27
C LEU A 101 -20.85 -7.94 -21.07
N LYS A 102 -20.16 -9.06 -21.29
CA LYS A 102 -19.45 -9.79 -20.23
C LYS A 102 -18.30 -8.96 -19.69
N THR A 103 -17.53 -8.32 -20.58
CA THR A 103 -16.42 -7.45 -20.19
C THR A 103 -16.91 -6.14 -19.57
N THR A 104 -17.97 -5.55 -20.11
CA THR A 104 -18.64 -4.39 -19.50
C THR A 104 -19.10 -4.69 -18.08
N TRP A 105 -19.73 -5.84 -17.85
CA TRP A 105 -20.18 -6.24 -16.52
C TRP A 105 -19.03 -6.55 -15.56
N LYS A 106 -17.92 -7.12 -16.06
CA LYS A 106 -16.68 -7.27 -15.27
C LYS A 106 -16.10 -5.91 -14.87
N LEU A 107 -16.00 -4.96 -15.80
CA LEU A 107 -15.50 -3.60 -15.54
C LEU A 107 -16.37 -2.88 -14.51
N LEU A 108 -17.69 -2.96 -14.66
CA LEU A 108 -18.66 -2.38 -13.74
C LEU A 108 -18.50 -2.95 -12.33
N LYS A 109 -18.44 -4.28 -12.20
CA LYS A 109 -18.14 -4.95 -10.93
C LYS A 109 -16.80 -4.52 -10.33
N ALA A 110 -15.75 -4.34 -11.14
CA ALA A 110 -14.46 -3.87 -10.65
C ALA A 110 -14.50 -2.41 -10.14
N VAL A 111 -15.37 -1.56 -10.69
CA VAL A 111 -15.56 -0.18 -10.24
C VAL A 111 -16.34 -0.13 -8.93
N PHE A 112 -17.46 -0.86 -8.83
CA PHE A 112 -18.34 -0.85 -7.66
C PHE A 112 -17.77 -1.64 -6.48
N ASN A 113 -17.14 -2.80 -6.73
CA ASN A 113 -16.80 -3.76 -5.68
C ASN A 113 -15.37 -3.61 -5.13
N LYS A 114 -14.91 -2.36 -4.96
CA LYS A 114 -13.56 -2.04 -4.43
C LYS A 114 -13.34 -2.46 -2.97
N ARG A 115 -14.41 -2.84 -2.27
CA ARG A 115 -14.37 -3.33 -0.89
C ARG A 115 -14.71 -4.82 -0.85
N LYS A 116 -13.87 -5.68 -1.42
CA LYS A 116 -13.88 -7.06 -0.94
C LYS A 116 -13.33 -7.02 0.49
N SER A 117 -14.23 -6.84 1.45
CA SER A 117 -13.95 -7.21 2.84
C SER A 117 -13.46 -8.65 2.79
N MET A 118 -12.19 -8.86 3.12
CA MET A 118 -11.63 -10.19 3.38
C MET A 118 -12.17 -10.76 4.70
N SER A 119 -13.33 -10.31 5.18
CA SER A 119 -14.01 -10.97 6.28
C SER A 119 -14.39 -12.36 5.79
N SER A 120 -13.65 -13.35 6.26
CA SER A 120 -14.15 -14.72 6.29
C SER A 120 -15.58 -14.69 6.84
N PRO A 121 -16.50 -15.49 6.27
CA PRO A 121 -17.81 -15.67 6.89
C PRO A 121 -17.63 -16.00 8.38
N PRO A 122 -18.54 -15.55 9.27
CA PRO A 122 -18.49 -15.92 10.68
C PRO A 122 -18.29 -17.43 10.84
N ALA A 123 -17.48 -17.85 11.81
CA ALA A 123 -17.19 -19.26 12.03
C ALA A 123 -18.45 -20.14 12.20
N SER A 124 -19.57 -19.53 12.61
CA SER A 124 -20.89 -20.15 12.69
C SER A 124 -21.49 -20.62 11.35
N PHE A 125 -20.95 -20.17 10.21
CA PHE A 125 -21.38 -20.62 8.88
C PHE A 125 -20.63 -21.86 8.37
N LYS A 126 -19.72 -22.44 9.15
CA LYS A 126 -19.12 -23.74 8.80
C LYS A 126 -20.17 -24.83 9.04
N ARG A 127 -20.81 -25.31 7.97
CA ARG A 127 -21.60 -26.56 8.02
C ARG A 127 -20.72 -27.66 8.60
N GLN A 128 -21.14 -28.25 9.70
CA GLN A 128 -20.56 -29.51 10.16
C GLN A 128 -20.93 -30.57 9.11
N ASN A 129 -19.93 -31.14 8.43
CA ASN A 129 -20.11 -32.38 7.70
C ASN A 129 -20.41 -33.45 8.74
N ILE A 130 -21.69 -33.73 8.94
CA ILE A 130 -22.12 -34.94 9.62
C ILE A 130 -21.90 -36.05 8.59
N ASN A 131 -20.71 -36.64 8.61
CA ASN A 131 -20.47 -37.89 7.90
C ASN A 131 -21.41 -38.93 8.51
N GLY A 132 -22.46 -39.29 7.77
CA GLY A 132 -23.25 -40.48 8.07
C GLY A 132 -22.32 -41.68 8.03
N SER A 133 -21.95 -42.18 9.21
CA SER A 133 -21.41 -43.52 9.32
C SER A 133 -22.55 -44.48 9.01
N ASN A 134 -22.48 -45.09 7.82
CA ASN A 134 -23.01 -46.43 7.63
C ASN A 134 -22.37 -47.32 8.71
N GLY A 135 -23.22 -47.90 9.55
CA GLY A 135 -22.87 -49.00 10.45
C GLY A 135 -23.91 -50.08 10.25
N ASP A 136 -23.51 -51.15 9.57
CA ASP A 136 -24.27 -52.37 9.38
C ASP A 136 -24.73 -52.98 10.72
N ARG A 137 -26.03 -53.27 10.83
CA ARG A 137 -26.63 -54.59 11.17
C ARG A 137 -28.15 -54.51 11.15
#